data_AF-A0A1A3KNR5-F1
#
_entry.id   AF-A0A1A3KNR5-F1
#
_cell.length_a   1.000
_cell.length_b   1.000
_cell.length_c   1.000
_cell.angle_alpha   90.00
_cell.angle_beta   90.00
_cell.angle_gamma   90.00
#
_symmetry.space_group_name_H-M   'P 1'
#
loop_
_entity.id
_entity.type
_entity.pdbx_description
1 polymer ?
#
loop_
_entity_poly.entity_id
_entity_poly.type
_entity_poly.pdbx_seq_one_letter_code
_entity_poly.pdbx_strand_id
1 'polypeptide(L)'
;MAHELDTTIGADGIAHVSFANSRTDHWHRLGQSVGHAMTAREALDAAHLANWNVRKMALQVPREPVIDATGVTSPAPLAVPDYYATVRTNPITGALDVLGVVGSKYEPVQNEASCELLEALVDESGAVYETAGALRGGRETFVTMKLPTSIVFDGRDGSKDRTELYLAALNSHDGSSKFRFLVTPIRIVCRNTQSAALANAKASWGISHTGGARAAIQEARNALKLTWRYAEAFEAAAAALYARPMDTDEVRSFASTLLEVEAASTAATGRHRRERAEGIVKLWTSSPTIAPIAGTRWAAYNAVTEYFDHHVPVRGARTAGDASAARALRSITAAASPQSVKAQAFRLLQTL
;
A
#
# COMPACT_ATOMS: atom_id res chain seq x y z
N MET A 1 2.96 -13.13 -12.56
CA MET A 1 3.26 -11.95 -11.73
C MET A 1 3.54 -12.45 -10.32
N ALA A 2 4.69 -12.13 -9.72
CA ALA A 2 4.95 -12.54 -8.33
C ALA A 2 4.21 -11.59 -7.38
N HIS A 3 3.12 -12.08 -6.77
CA HIS A 3 2.39 -11.37 -5.72
C HIS A 3 3.25 -11.17 -4.45
N GLU A 4 4.36 -11.93 -4.33
CA GLU A 4 5.29 -11.99 -3.20
C GLU A 4 4.60 -12.23 -1.86
N LEU A 5 3.41 -12.84 -1.88
CA LEU A 5 2.80 -13.38 -0.68
C LEU A 5 3.69 -14.49 -0.13
N ASP A 6 3.89 -14.47 1.19
CA ASP A 6 4.58 -15.54 1.91
C ASP A 6 3.81 -16.86 1.71
N THR A 7 4.55 -17.89 1.32
CA THR A 7 3.99 -19.22 1.06
C THR A 7 4.88 -20.24 1.73
N THR A 8 4.27 -21.08 2.57
CA THR A 8 4.94 -22.19 3.25
C THR A 8 4.38 -23.52 2.74
N ILE A 9 5.26 -24.48 2.44
CA ILE A 9 4.84 -25.85 2.15
C ILE A 9 4.70 -26.61 3.47
N GLY A 10 3.51 -27.12 3.75
CA GLY A 10 3.22 -27.95 4.92
C GLY A 10 3.89 -29.32 4.83
N ALA A 11 3.89 -30.06 5.94
CA ALA A 11 4.40 -31.42 5.99
C ALA A 11 3.63 -32.39 5.08
N ASP A 12 2.39 -32.04 4.75
CA ASP A 12 1.51 -32.70 3.78
C ASP A 12 1.82 -32.35 2.31
N GLY A 13 2.79 -31.47 2.07
CA GLY A 13 3.14 -30.99 0.73
C GLY A 13 2.21 -29.90 0.18
N ILE A 14 1.24 -29.43 0.97
CA ILE A 14 0.29 -28.40 0.55
C ILE A 14 0.90 -27.01 0.73
N ALA A 15 0.70 -26.13 -0.26
CA ALA A 15 1.12 -24.74 -0.17
C ALA A 15 0.11 -23.90 0.63
N HIS A 16 0.55 -23.37 1.76
CA HIS A 16 -0.19 -22.44 2.60
C HIS A 16 0.26 -21.02 2.31
N VAL A 17 -0.66 -20.16 1.91
CA VAL A 17 -0.38 -18.73 1.64
C VAL A 17 -0.80 -17.91 2.84
N SER A 18 0.12 -17.13 3.38
CA SER A 18 -0.10 -16.26 4.55
C SER A 18 -0.87 -15.00 4.14
N PHE A 19 -2.17 -15.14 3.92
CA PHE A 19 -3.09 -14.07 3.52
C PHE A 19 -4.53 -14.41 3.93
N ALA A 20 -5.24 -13.44 4.50
CA ALA A 20 -6.67 -13.52 4.76
C ALA A 20 -7.39 -12.28 4.24
N ASN A 21 -8.65 -12.48 3.87
CA ASN A 21 -9.49 -11.41 3.37
C ASN A 21 -10.96 -11.62 3.77
N SER A 22 -11.65 -10.55 4.13
CA SER A 22 -13.05 -10.57 4.60
C SER A 22 -14.09 -10.78 3.51
N ARG A 23 -13.72 -10.61 2.24
CA ARG A 23 -14.66 -10.72 1.12
C ARG A 23 -14.69 -12.14 0.58
N THR A 24 -15.78 -12.48 -0.10
CA THR A 24 -15.94 -13.75 -0.82
C THR A 24 -15.27 -13.76 -2.19
N ASP A 25 -14.83 -12.60 -2.69
CA ASP A 25 -14.17 -12.48 -3.98
C ASP A 25 -12.72 -12.96 -3.93
N HIS A 26 -12.41 -13.95 -4.76
CA HIS A 26 -11.10 -14.55 -4.87
C HIS A 26 -10.25 -13.80 -5.92
N TRP A 27 -9.98 -12.51 -5.71
CA TRP A 27 -9.23 -11.66 -6.67
C TRP A 27 -7.96 -12.33 -7.22
N HIS A 28 -7.28 -13.19 -6.44
CA HIS A 28 -6.18 -14.03 -6.92
C HIS A 28 -6.31 -15.52 -6.57
N ARG A 29 -7.41 -15.98 -5.96
CA ARG A 29 -7.61 -17.38 -5.48
C ARG A 29 -6.49 -17.93 -4.56
N LEU A 30 -5.82 -17.06 -3.79
CA LEU A 30 -4.78 -17.46 -2.82
C LEU A 30 -5.17 -16.99 -1.42
N GLY A 31 -4.72 -17.70 -0.40
CA GLY A 31 -5.02 -17.42 1.00
C GLY A 31 -6.46 -17.78 1.39
N GLN A 32 -6.90 -17.28 2.54
CA GLN A 32 -8.21 -17.58 3.12
C GLN A 32 -9.21 -16.45 2.86
N SER A 33 -10.42 -16.82 2.44
CA SER A 33 -11.58 -15.94 2.36
C SER A 33 -12.47 -16.23 3.55
N VAL A 34 -12.52 -15.29 4.50
CA VAL A 34 -13.27 -15.46 5.76
C VAL A 34 -14.76 -15.21 5.54
N GLY A 35 -15.12 -14.32 4.60
CA GLY A 35 -16.51 -14.07 4.20
C GLY A 35 -17.30 -13.13 5.11
N HIS A 36 -16.68 -12.61 6.17
CA HIS A 36 -17.22 -11.56 7.05
C HIS A 36 -16.12 -10.61 7.54
N ALA A 37 -16.55 -9.49 8.12
CA ALA A 37 -15.66 -8.56 8.82
C ALA A 37 -14.92 -9.29 9.96
N MET A 38 -13.59 -9.29 9.93
CA MET A 38 -12.79 -10.07 10.87
C MET A 38 -12.61 -9.32 12.20
N THR A 39 -12.49 -10.08 13.28
CA THR A 39 -11.80 -9.65 14.50
C THR A 39 -10.28 -9.65 14.30
N ALA A 40 -9.52 -8.99 15.17
CA ALA A 40 -8.05 -9.05 15.14
C ALA A 40 -7.54 -10.50 15.16
N ARG A 41 -8.13 -11.33 16.03
CA ARG A 41 -7.79 -12.74 16.17
C ARG A 41 -8.05 -13.52 14.88
N GLU A 42 -9.24 -13.38 14.29
CA GLU A 42 -9.55 -14.04 13.01
C GLU A 42 -8.62 -13.60 11.90
N ALA A 43 -8.29 -12.30 11.81
CA ALA A 43 -7.38 -11.79 10.80
C ALA A 43 -5.97 -12.40 10.95
N LEU A 44 -5.45 -12.50 12.18
CA LEU A 44 -4.15 -13.10 12.46
C LEU A 44 -4.14 -14.61 12.22
N ASP A 45 -5.16 -15.32 12.68
CA ASP A 45 -5.24 -16.79 12.57
C ASP A 45 -5.42 -17.20 11.10
N ALA A 46 -6.37 -16.57 10.38
CA ALA A 46 -6.66 -16.89 8.98
C ALA A 46 -5.52 -16.52 8.03
N ALA A 47 -4.77 -15.46 8.34
CA ALA A 47 -3.63 -15.03 7.52
C ALA A 47 -2.32 -15.74 7.90
N HIS A 48 -2.36 -16.69 8.85
CA HIS A 48 -1.17 -17.36 9.40
C HIS A 48 -0.14 -16.34 9.93
N LEU A 49 -0.59 -15.33 10.67
CA LEU A 49 0.25 -14.30 11.27
C LEU A 49 0.36 -14.42 12.80
N ALA A 50 -0.49 -15.23 13.42
CA ALA A 50 -0.49 -15.45 14.86
C ALA A 50 0.73 -16.27 15.31
N ASN A 51 1.23 -15.97 16.50
CA ASN A 51 2.23 -16.75 17.25
C ASN A 51 3.58 -16.94 16.53
N TRP A 52 3.95 -16.00 15.67
CA TRP A 52 5.25 -16.03 14.98
C TRP A 52 6.44 -15.98 15.95
N ASN A 53 6.27 -15.43 17.15
CA ASN A 53 7.32 -15.29 18.16
C ASN A 53 8.62 -14.75 17.53
N VAL A 54 8.51 -13.59 16.87
CA VAL A 54 9.63 -13.01 16.14
C VAL A 54 10.67 -12.53 17.15
N ARG A 55 11.90 -13.03 17.00
CA ARG A 55 12.98 -12.80 17.96
C ARG A 55 14.34 -12.71 17.29
N LYS A 56 15.29 -12.09 18.00
CA LYS A 56 16.69 -12.01 17.57
C LYS A 56 17.45 -13.26 18.00
N MET A 57 18.23 -13.82 17.08
CA MET A 57 19.25 -14.83 17.35
C MET A 57 20.62 -14.29 16.96
N ALA A 58 21.64 -14.55 17.76
CA ALA A 58 22.99 -14.05 17.50
C ALA A 58 23.51 -14.57 16.15
N LEU A 59 24.04 -13.68 15.32
CA LEU A 59 24.66 -14.08 14.06
C LEU A 59 26.04 -14.69 14.34
N GLN A 60 26.33 -15.81 13.69
CA GLN A 60 27.54 -16.59 13.92
C GLN A 60 28.20 -16.97 12.60
N VAL A 61 29.52 -16.93 12.54
CA VAL A 61 30.33 -17.41 11.41
C VAL A 61 30.86 -18.79 11.77
N PRO A 62 30.48 -19.86 11.03
CA PRO A 62 31.00 -21.19 11.27
C PRO A 62 32.52 -21.21 11.02
N ARG A 63 33.24 -21.99 11.80
CA ARG A 63 34.67 -22.23 11.61
C ARG A 63 34.86 -23.64 11.06
N GLU A 64 35.83 -23.79 10.17
CA GLU A 64 36.15 -25.09 9.60
C GLU A 64 36.61 -26.07 10.70
N PRO A 65 36.14 -27.33 10.66
CA PRO A 65 36.68 -28.37 11.52
C PRO A 65 38.19 -28.54 11.27
N VAL A 66 38.96 -28.66 12.34
CA VAL A 66 40.38 -28.96 12.29
C VAL A 66 40.53 -30.48 12.31
N ILE A 67 41.19 -31.03 11.29
CA ILE A 67 41.49 -32.46 11.19
C ILE A 67 42.99 -32.64 11.44
N ASP A 68 43.35 -33.40 12.47
CA ASP A 68 44.73 -33.74 12.79
C ASP A 68 44.89 -35.21 13.17
N ALA A 69 46.11 -35.61 13.54
CA ALA A 69 46.44 -37.00 13.90
C ALA A 69 45.66 -37.53 15.12
N THR A 70 45.01 -36.65 15.90
CA THR A 70 44.25 -36.98 17.10
C THR A 70 42.73 -37.04 16.86
N GLY A 71 42.25 -36.59 15.69
CA GLY A 71 40.85 -36.69 15.28
C GLY A 71 40.32 -35.42 14.60
N VAL A 72 39.00 -35.21 14.71
CA VAL A 72 38.30 -34.03 14.17
C VAL A 72 37.85 -33.15 15.32
N THR A 73 38.31 -31.89 15.36
CA THR A 73 37.88 -30.89 16.33
C THR A 73 37.05 -29.81 15.64
N SER A 74 35.82 -29.57 16.09
CA SER A 74 34.97 -28.48 15.58
C SER A 74 35.05 -27.26 16.51
N PRO A 75 35.83 -26.21 16.16
CA PRO A 75 35.91 -25.02 16.98
C PRO A 75 34.56 -24.28 17.05
N ALA A 76 34.30 -23.64 18.19
CA ALA A 76 33.09 -22.83 18.38
C ALA A 76 33.01 -21.72 17.31
N PRO A 77 31.81 -21.43 16.77
CA PRO A 77 31.64 -20.40 15.75
C PRO A 77 31.98 -19.01 16.31
N LEU A 78 32.41 -18.11 15.44
CA LEU A 78 32.70 -16.72 15.81
C LEU A 78 31.39 -15.94 15.90
N ALA A 79 31.12 -15.31 17.03
CA ALA A 79 30.00 -14.37 17.13
C ALA A 79 30.28 -13.13 16.26
N VAL A 80 29.24 -12.62 15.59
CA VAL A 80 29.29 -11.32 14.91
C VAL A 80 28.70 -10.29 15.88
N PRO A 81 29.53 -9.47 16.57
CA PRO A 81 29.04 -8.56 17.59
C PRO A 81 28.05 -7.56 17.01
N ASP A 82 27.00 -7.21 17.77
CA ASP A 82 25.96 -6.25 17.40
C ASP A 82 25.06 -6.60 16.20
N TYR A 83 25.25 -7.77 15.56
CA TYR A 83 24.40 -8.26 14.48
C TYR A 83 23.63 -9.52 14.87
N TYR A 84 22.36 -9.54 14.49
CA TYR A 84 21.42 -10.60 14.84
C TYR A 84 20.62 -11.00 13.61
N ALA A 85 20.32 -12.29 13.48
CA ALA A 85 19.26 -12.71 12.58
C ALA A 85 17.90 -12.52 13.29
N THR A 86 16.93 -11.93 12.62
CA THR A 86 15.53 -12.04 13.06
C THR A 86 14.96 -13.34 12.53
N VAL A 87 14.31 -14.09 13.42
CA VAL A 87 13.69 -15.36 13.10
C VAL A 87 12.24 -15.38 13.56
N ARG A 88 11.38 -16.10 12.85
CA ARG A 88 10.05 -16.49 13.32
C ARG A 88 10.00 -18.00 13.57
N THR A 89 9.10 -18.40 14.45
CA THR A 89 8.52 -19.74 14.43
C THR A 89 7.49 -19.77 13.31
N ASN A 90 7.71 -20.60 12.28
CA ASN A 90 6.79 -20.75 11.17
C ASN A 90 5.45 -21.29 11.70
N PRO A 91 4.33 -20.61 11.42
CA PRO A 91 3.02 -20.96 11.98
C PRO A 91 2.43 -22.26 11.42
N ILE A 92 2.94 -22.74 10.28
CA ILE A 92 2.50 -23.97 9.61
C ILE A 92 3.39 -25.15 10.00
N THR A 93 4.71 -24.99 9.93
CA THR A 93 5.66 -26.09 10.13
C THR A 93 6.24 -26.16 11.54
N GLY A 94 6.11 -25.09 12.33
CA GLY A 94 6.79 -24.94 13.63
C GLY A 94 8.30 -24.74 13.54
N ALA A 95 8.89 -24.79 12.33
CA ALA A 95 10.31 -24.62 12.12
C ALA A 95 10.76 -23.16 12.27
N LEU A 96 12.07 -22.94 12.35
CA LEU A 96 12.64 -21.59 12.35
C LEU A 96 12.81 -21.09 10.91
N ASP A 97 12.21 -19.94 10.62
CA ASP A 97 12.49 -19.19 9.39
C ASP A 97 13.34 -17.96 9.70
N VAL A 98 14.41 -17.75 8.94
CA VAL A 98 15.20 -16.53 9.01
C VAL A 98 14.55 -15.44 8.15
N LEU A 99 14.23 -14.31 8.77
CA LEU A 99 13.58 -13.18 8.10
C LEU A 99 14.63 -12.19 7.59
N GLY A 100 15.60 -11.80 8.41
CA GLY A 100 16.65 -10.87 7.98
C GLY A 100 17.77 -10.70 8.99
N VAL A 101 18.64 -9.72 8.74
CA VAL A 101 19.74 -9.35 9.64
C VAL A 101 19.51 -7.94 10.15
N VAL A 102 19.60 -7.75 11.47
CA VAL A 102 19.35 -6.49 12.16
C VAL A 102 20.45 -6.15 13.15
N GLY A 103 20.53 -4.88 13.53
CA GLY A 103 21.45 -4.40 14.56
C GLY A 103 20.93 -4.60 16.00
N SER A 104 21.81 -4.35 16.97
CA SER A 104 21.53 -4.51 18.41
C SER A 104 20.31 -3.73 18.91
N LYS A 105 20.08 -2.53 18.39
CA LYS A 105 18.97 -1.65 18.79
C LYS A 105 17.60 -2.05 18.21
N TYR A 106 17.54 -2.99 17.27
CA TYR A 106 16.27 -3.40 16.67
C TYR A 106 15.45 -4.23 17.66
N GLU A 107 14.19 -3.88 17.82
CA GLU A 107 13.17 -4.58 18.61
C GLU A 107 12.02 -5.01 17.67
N PRO A 108 11.79 -6.33 17.52
CA PRO A 108 10.67 -6.82 16.72
C PRO A 108 9.33 -6.39 17.30
N VAL A 109 8.47 -5.81 16.47
CA VAL A 109 7.06 -5.56 16.80
C VAL A 109 6.26 -6.80 16.39
N GLN A 110 5.57 -7.44 17.32
CA GLN A 110 4.78 -8.64 17.01
C GLN A 110 3.52 -8.28 16.18
N ASN A 111 3.00 -9.26 15.44
CA ASN A 111 1.81 -9.06 14.61
C ASN A 111 0.56 -8.78 15.48
N GLU A 112 0.50 -9.40 16.66
CA GLU A 112 -0.50 -9.19 17.70
C GLU A 112 -0.48 -7.73 18.18
N ALA A 113 0.71 -7.21 18.51
CA ALA A 113 0.88 -5.82 18.89
C ALA A 113 0.47 -4.85 17.77
N SER A 114 0.61 -5.25 16.50
CA SER A 114 0.14 -4.45 15.37
C SER A 114 -1.39 -4.33 15.38
N CYS A 115 -2.10 -5.41 15.71
CA CYS A 115 -3.55 -5.41 15.83
C CYS A 115 -4.02 -4.64 17.06
N GLU A 116 -3.42 -4.86 18.24
CA GLU A 116 -3.74 -4.10 19.46
C GLU A 116 -3.60 -2.58 19.24
N LEU A 117 -2.57 -2.17 18.51
CA LEU A 117 -2.39 -0.77 18.15
C LEU A 117 -3.46 -0.27 17.19
N LEU A 118 -3.84 -1.07 16.18
CA LEU A 118 -4.95 -0.73 15.29
C LEU A 118 -6.27 -0.58 16.07
N GLU A 119 -6.59 -1.50 16.99
CA GLU A 119 -7.79 -1.42 17.85
C GLU A 119 -7.76 -0.14 18.70
N ALA A 120 -6.66 0.13 19.40
CA ALA A 120 -6.51 1.33 20.20
C ALA A 120 -6.63 2.63 19.38
N LEU A 121 -6.37 2.57 18.07
CA LEU A 121 -6.48 3.71 17.16
C LEU A 121 -7.91 3.92 16.63
N VAL A 122 -8.75 2.89 16.66
CA VAL A 122 -10.07 2.85 16.01
C VAL A 122 -11.23 2.51 16.95
N ASP A 123 -10.97 2.39 18.25
CA ASP A 123 -11.84 1.86 19.34
C ASP A 123 -13.29 2.39 19.35
N GLU A 124 -13.57 3.54 18.73
CA GLU A 124 -14.91 4.15 18.63
C GLU A 124 -15.35 4.48 17.18
N SER A 125 -14.55 4.11 16.19
CA SER A 125 -14.81 4.45 14.78
C SER A 125 -15.69 3.42 14.06
N GLY A 126 -15.84 2.19 14.57
CA GLY A 126 -16.53 1.13 13.82
C GLY A 126 -15.75 0.62 12.59
N ALA A 127 -14.43 0.86 12.56
CA ALA A 127 -13.55 0.23 11.59
C ALA A 127 -13.50 -1.28 11.80
N VAL A 128 -13.40 -2.05 10.71
CA VAL A 128 -13.42 -3.52 10.73
C VAL A 128 -12.25 -4.11 9.97
N TYR A 129 -11.64 -5.20 10.46
CA TYR A 129 -10.53 -5.83 9.76
C TYR A 129 -10.99 -6.43 8.42
N GLU A 130 -10.24 -6.14 7.36
CA GLU A 130 -10.60 -6.50 5.99
C GLU A 130 -9.54 -7.36 5.30
N THR A 131 -8.26 -7.06 5.44
CA THR A 131 -7.20 -7.93 4.91
C THR A 131 -6.03 -8.01 5.87
N ALA A 132 -5.34 -9.15 5.86
CA ALA A 132 -4.07 -9.32 6.54
C ALA A 132 -3.19 -10.26 5.73
N GLY A 133 -1.87 -10.11 5.80
CA GLY A 133 -0.97 -11.03 5.14
C GLY A 133 0.50 -10.75 5.37
N ALA A 134 1.32 -11.67 4.88
CA ALA A 134 2.77 -11.57 4.88
C ALA A 134 3.32 -11.51 3.46
N LEU A 135 4.41 -10.77 3.30
CA LEU A 135 5.09 -10.55 2.03
C LEU A 135 6.57 -10.92 2.14
N ARG A 136 7.21 -11.14 0.99
CA ARG A 136 8.66 -11.36 0.86
C ARG A 136 9.18 -12.50 1.74
N GLY A 137 8.45 -13.61 1.79
CA GLY A 137 8.82 -14.77 2.63
C GLY A 137 8.72 -14.49 4.13
N GLY A 138 7.77 -13.63 4.54
CA GLY A 138 7.53 -13.30 5.94
C GLY A 138 8.29 -12.08 6.47
N ARG A 139 9.14 -11.45 5.66
CA ARG A 139 9.92 -10.27 6.08
C ARG A 139 9.06 -9.05 6.36
N GLU A 140 7.97 -8.91 5.64
CA GLU A 140 7.01 -7.82 5.83
C GLU A 140 5.64 -8.41 6.14
N THR A 141 4.87 -7.73 6.99
CA THR A 141 3.47 -8.05 7.24
C THR A 141 2.59 -6.82 7.09
N PHE A 142 1.34 -7.03 6.74
CA PHE A 142 0.33 -5.97 6.69
C PHE A 142 -0.97 -6.44 7.34
N VAL A 143 -1.66 -5.50 7.98
CA VAL A 143 -3.04 -5.66 8.46
C VAL A 143 -3.81 -4.41 8.08
N THR A 144 -4.99 -4.57 7.50
CA THR A 144 -5.84 -3.45 7.08
C THR A 144 -7.22 -3.54 7.71
N MET A 145 -7.73 -2.38 8.10
CA MET A 145 -9.09 -2.17 8.55
C MET A 145 -9.80 -1.25 7.57
N LYS A 146 -11.01 -1.65 7.16
CA LYS A 146 -11.94 -0.79 6.47
C LYS A 146 -12.48 0.23 7.45
N LEU A 147 -12.41 1.50 7.08
CA LEU A 147 -13.01 2.58 7.86
C LEU A 147 -14.52 2.65 7.54
N PRO A 148 -15.37 3.09 8.50
CA PRO A 148 -16.82 3.22 8.28
C PRO A 148 -17.14 4.23 7.16
N THR A 149 -16.30 5.27 7.04
CA THR A 149 -16.48 6.38 6.13
C THR A 149 -15.99 5.98 4.75
N SER A 150 -16.88 6.10 3.77
CA SER A 150 -16.53 6.00 2.35
C SER A 150 -17.03 7.25 1.66
N ILE A 151 -16.23 7.76 0.73
CA ILE A 151 -16.64 8.86 -0.14
C ILE A 151 -17.60 8.26 -1.17
N VAL A 152 -18.82 8.79 -1.28
CA VAL A 152 -19.83 8.29 -2.21
C VAL A 152 -20.37 9.44 -3.05
N PHE A 153 -20.29 9.31 -4.38
CA PHE A 153 -20.95 10.21 -5.32
C PHE A 153 -22.04 9.45 -6.07
N ASP A 154 -23.26 10.00 -6.12
CA ASP A 154 -24.35 9.43 -6.89
C ASP A 154 -24.17 9.78 -8.37
N GLY A 155 -23.87 8.78 -9.20
CA GLY A 155 -23.74 8.92 -10.64
C GLY A 155 -25.08 9.26 -11.30
N ARG A 156 -25.00 9.87 -12.49
CA ARG A 156 -26.19 10.32 -13.25
C ARG A 156 -27.10 9.18 -13.69
N ASP A 157 -26.55 7.97 -13.80
CA ASP A 157 -27.25 6.73 -14.13
C ASP A 157 -27.82 5.99 -12.90
N GLY A 158 -27.73 6.60 -11.72
CA GLY A 158 -28.13 5.99 -10.45
C GLY A 158 -27.09 5.04 -9.86
N SER A 159 -25.93 4.86 -10.50
CA SER A 159 -24.79 4.16 -9.89
C SER A 159 -24.18 4.98 -8.75
N LYS A 160 -23.39 4.34 -7.88
CA LYS A 160 -22.68 5.02 -6.79
C LYS A 160 -21.18 4.87 -7.02
N ASP A 161 -20.48 5.98 -7.28
CA ASP A 161 -19.02 6.03 -7.26
C ASP A 161 -18.56 6.07 -5.79
N ARG A 162 -18.22 4.89 -5.27
CA ARG A 162 -17.84 4.68 -3.86
C ARG A 162 -16.34 4.46 -3.76
N THR A 163 -15.64 5.38 -3.10
CA THR A 163 -14.25 5.22 -2.67
C THR A 163 -14.21 4.85 -1.19
N GLU A 164 -13.80 3.62 -0.89
CA GLU A 164 -13.59 3.13 0.47
C GLU A 164 -12.23 3.60 1.01
N LEU A 165 -12.16 3.87 2.30
CA LEU A 165 -10.92 4.22 2.99
C LEU A 165 -10.50 3.10 3.93
N TYR A 166 -9.19 2.91 4.03
CA TYR A 166 -8.55 1.85 4.79
C TYR A 166 -7.50 2.44 5.71
N LEU A 167 -7.46 1.96 6.95
CA LEU A 167 -6.31 2.11 7.84
C LEU A 167 -5.46 0.84 7.74
N ALA A 168 -4.22 0.97 7.31
CA ALA A 168 -3.28 -0.14 7.21
C ALA A 168 -2.14 0.03 8.22
N ALA A 169 -1.77 -1.05 8.91
CA ALA A 169 -0.51 -1.21 9.61
C ALA A 169 0.43 -2.09 8.76
N LEU A 170 1.64 -1.61 8.50
CA LEU A 170 2.69 -2.26 7.77
C LEU A 170 3.88 -2.47 8.70
N ASN A 171 4.41 -3.68 8.74
CA ASN A 171 5.49 -4.04 9.63
C ASN A 171 6.63 -4.72 8.87
N SER A 172 7.86 -4.52 9.32
CA SER A 172 9.06 -5.15 8.78
C SER A 172 9.81 -5.85 9.91
N HIS A 173 10.00 -7.15 9.73
CA HIS A 173 10.73 -8.02 10.65
C HIS A 173 12.22 -8.10 10.32
N ASP A 174 12.67 -7.53 9.19
CA ASP A 174 14.07 -7.47 8.76
C ASP A 174 14.70 -6.07 8.96
N GLY A 175 13.96 -5.12 9.53
CA GLY A 175 14.43 -3.75 9.76
C GLY A 175 14.56 -2.89 8.50
N SER A 176 14.08 -3.37 7.34
CA SER A 176 14.10 -2.63 6.07
C SER A 176 13.17 -1.40 6.07
N SER A 177 12.18 -1.36 6.97
CA SER A 177 11.32 -0.21 7.15
C SER A 177 10.88 -0.03 8.61
N LYS A 178 10.32 1.15 8.89
CA LYS A 178 9.67 1.42 10.18
C LYS A 178 8.34 0.68 10.24
N PHE A 179 7.92 0.28 11.45
CA PHE A 179 6.54 -0.07 11.69
C PHE A 179 5.66 1.14 11.41
N ARG A 180 4.78 1.04 10.43
CA ARG A 180 4.13 2.19 9.82
C ARG A 180 2.64 1.96 9.78
N PHE A 181 1.91 3.03 9.99
CA PHE A 181 0.50 3.07 9.67
C PHE A 181 0.25 4.08 8.56
N LEU A 182 -0.84 3.87 7.83
CA LEU A 182 -1.27 4.78 6.79
C LEU A 182 -2.77 4.68 6.55
N VAL A 183 -3.37 5.80 6.17
CA VAL A 183 -4.75 5.82 5.65
C VAL A 183 -4.69 5.93 4.13
N THR A 184 -5.41 5.06 3.43
CA THR A 184 -5.33 4.95 1.97
C THR A 184 -6.68 4.54 1.38
N PRO A 185 -7.01 4.96 0.14
CA PRO A 185 -8.16 4.41 -0.58
C PRO A 185 -7.88 3.04 -1.22
N ILE A 186 -6.69 2.48 -1.01
CA ILE A 186 -6.24 1.24 -1.67
C ILE A 186 -6.31 0.07 -0.69
N ARG A 187 -7.18 -0.89 -0.99
CA ARG A 187 -7.20 -2.19 -0.29
C ARG A 187 -5.92 -2.97 -0.59
N ILE A 188 -5.15 -3.26 0.45
CA ILE A 188 -3.89 -4.02 0.31
C ILE A 188 -4.21 -5.51 0.28
N VAL A 189 -3.80 -6.20 -0.78
CA VAL A 189 -3.94 -7.66 -0.94
C VAL A 189 -2.63 -8.35 -1.34
N CYS A 190 -1.66 -7.58 -1.83
CA CYS A 190 -0.34 -8.05 -2.25
C CYS A 190 0.68 -6.91 -2.22
N ARG A 191 1.94 -7.23 -2.54
CA ARG A 191 3.03 -6.24 -2.59
C ARG A 191 2.73 -5.03 -3.47
N ASN A 192 2.20 -5.24 -4.67
CA ASN A 192 1.94 -4.12 -5.59
C ASN A 192 0.94 -3.13 -5.01
N THR A 193 -0.12 -3.65 -4.37
CA THR A 193 -1.12 -2.82 -3.69
C THR A 193 -0.58 -2.18 -2.41
N GLN A 194 0.33 -2.83 -1.68
CA GLN A 194 1.01 -2.20 -0.54
C GLN A 194 1.86 -1.01 -0.98
N SER A 195 2.64 -1.18 -2.05
CA SER A 195 3.44 -0.09 -2.61
C SER A 195 2.56 1.06 -3.10
N ALA A 196 1.44 0.75 -3.77
CA ALA A 196 0.46 1.74 -4.20
C ALA A 196 -0.19 2.47 -3.01
N ALA A 197 -0.54 1.73 -1.95
CA ALA A 197 -1.10 2.27 -0.72
C ALA A 197 -0.14 3.23 -0.02
N LEU A 198 1.14 2.87 0.09
CA LEU A 198 2.21 3.72 0.65
C LEU A 198 2.34 5.04 -0.09
N ALA A 199 2.26 5.02 -1.43
CA ALA A 199 2.39 6.21 -2.24
C ALA A 199 1.17 7.13 -2.23
N ASN A 200 -0.03 6.53 -2.17
CA ASN A 200 -1.30 7.25 -2.17
C ASN A 200 -1.86 7.40 -0.76
N ALA A 201 -1.01 7.22 0.26
CA ALA A 201 -1.37 7.39 1.64
C ALA A 201 -1.81 8.84 1.87
N LYS A 202 -3.06 9.02 2.30
CA LYS A 202 -3.63 10.31 2.69
C LYS A 202 -2.97 10.83 3.97
N ALA A 203 -2.52 9.91 4.81
CA ALA A 203 -1.59 10.16 5.89
C ALA A 203 -0.75 8.92 6.16
N SER A 204 0.46 9.10 6.68
CA SER A 204 1.32 8.01 7.10
C SER A 204 2.19 8.43 8.27
N TRP A 205 2.38 7.52 9.23
CA TRP A 205 3.25 7.73 10.38
C TRP A 205 4.04 6.46 10.66
N GLY A 206 5.29 6.62 11.10
CA GLY A 206 6.24 5.53 11.30
C GLY A 206 6.83 5.54 12.70
N ILE A 207 6.73 4.40 13.36
CA ILE A 207 7.31 4.07 14.65
C ILE A 207 8.65 3.38 14.42
N SER A 208 9.72 3.89 15.03
CA SER A 208 11.02 3.24 14.94
C SER A 208 11.01 1.92 15.72
N HIS A 209 11.66 0.90 15.20
CA HIS A 209 11.91 -0.36 15.90
C HIS A 209 12.97 -0.23 17.03
N THR A 210 13.30 0.99 17.46
CA THR A 210 14.43 1.26 18.35
C THR A 210 14.08 2.13 19.56
N GLY A 211 12.81 2.55 19.68
CA GLY A 211 12.34 3.42 20.76
C GLY A 211 10.97 2.95 21.21
N GLY A 212 10.87 2.53 22.47
CA GLY A 212 9.74 1.77 23.01
C GLY A 212 8.35 2.21 22.51
N ALA A 213 7.52 1.21 22.20
CA ALA A 213 6.25 1.35 21.47
C ALA A 213 5.27 2.40 22.04
N ARG A 214 5.33 2.69 23.35
CA ARG A 214 4.31 3.46 24.09
C ARG A 214 4.26 4.95 23.73
N ALA A 215 5.40 5.60 23.51
CA ALA A 215 5.43 7.02 23.10
C ALA A 215 4.85 7.22 21.70
N ALA A 216 4.99 6.22 20.84
CA ALA A 216 4.57 6.26 19.46
C ALA A 216 3.05 6.05 19.25
N ILE A 217 2.34 5.47 20.23
CA ILE A 217 0.88 5.30 20.20
C ILE A 217 0.16 6.65 20.27
N GLN A 218 0.65 7.57 21.12
CA GLN A 218 0.00 8.88 21.27
C GLN A 218 0.19 9.75 20.02
N GLU A 219 1.37 9.70 19.41
CA GLU A 219 1.62 10.33 18.11
C GLU A 219 0.76 9.72 17.01
N ALA A 220 0.61 8.39 17.00
CA ALA A 220 -0.28 7.68 16.07
C ALA A 220 -1.75 8.15 16.19
N ARG A 221 -2.27 8.29 17.42
CA ARG A 221 -3.63 8.81 17.65
C ARG A 221 -3.78 10.25 17.15
N ASN A 222 -2.81 11.11 17.42
CA ASN A 222 -2.85 12.50 16.97
C ASN A 222 -2.80 12.59 15.43
N ALA A 223 -1.97 11.78 14.79
CA ALA A 223 -1.88 11.70 13.33
C ALA A 223 -3.18 11.21 12.70
N LEU A 224 -3.85 10.20 13.28
CA LEU A 224 -5.15 9.74 12.82
C LEU A 224 -6.23 10.81 12.94
N LYS A 225 -6.31 11.50 14.08
CA LYS A 225 -7.25 12.64 14.25
C LYS A 225 -7.07 13.69 13.16
N LEU A 226 -5.84 14.00 12.78
CA LEU A 226 -5.55 14.91 11.67
C LEU A 226 -5.96 14.33 10.31
N THR A 227 -5.82 13.02 10.15
CA THR A 227 -6.18 12.29 8.93
C THR A 227 -7.67 12.27 8.67
N TRP A 228 -8.49 12.09 9.71
CA TRP A 228 -9.95 12.19 9.61
C TRP A 228 -10.38 13.57 9.09
N ARG A 229 -9.81 14.63 9.66
CA ARG A 229 -10.03 16.00 9.17
C ARG A 229 -9.59 16.20 7.72
N TYR A 230 -8.49 15.57 7.31
CA TYR A 230 -8.04 15.61 5.92
C TYR A 230 -8.97 14.82 4.99
N ALA A 231 -9.44 13.65 5.41
CA ALA A 231 -10.39 12.84 4.64
C ALA A 231 -11.72 13.59 4.45
N GLU A 232 -12.26 14.19 5.51
CA GLU A 232 -13.43 15.07 5.46
C GLU A 232 -13.19 16.28 4.54
N ALA A 233 -12.03 16.94 4.63
CA ALA A 233 -11.71 18.06 3.76
C ALA A 233 -11.55 17.64 2.29
N PHE A 234 -10.97 16.47 2.03
CA PHE A 234 -10.85 15.92 0.68
C PHE A 234 -12.20 15.50 0.12
N GLU A 235 -13.05 14.87 0.93
CA GLU A 235 -14.43 14.53 0.58
C GLU A 235 -15.23 15.79 0.25
N ALA A 236 -15.17 16.83 1.10
CA ALA A 236 -15.82 18.10 0.84
C ALA A 236 -15.32 18.76 -0.45
N ALA A 237 -14.01 18.72 -0.70
CA ALA A 237 -13.43 19.24 -1.93
C ALA A 237 -13.85 18.43 -3.17
N ALA A 238 -13.86 17.11 -3.09
CA ALA A 238 -14.31 16.24 -4.18
C ALA A 238 -15.81 16.39 -4.45
N ALA A 239 -16.64 16.51 -3.41
CA ALA A 239 -18.06 16.84 -3.50
C ALA A 239 -18.28 18.21 -4.16
N ALA A 240 -17.47 19.21 -3.81
CA ALA A 240 -17.53 20.52 -4.45
C ALA A 240 -17.18 20.46 -5.94
N LEU A 241 -16.19 19.65 -6.34
CA LEU A 241 -15.88 19.40 -7.75
C LEU A 241 -16.99 18.61 -8.46
N TYR A 242 -17.62 17.67 -7.77
CA TYR A 242 -18.73 16.89 -8.31
C TYR A 242 -19.96 17.76 -8.58
N ALA A 243 -20.30 18.66 -7.66
CA ALA A 243 -21.43 19.57 -7.79
C ALA A 243 -21.25 20.65 -8.87
N ARG A 244 -20.02 20.88 -9.35
CA ARG A 244 -19.70 21.89 -10.36
C ARG A 244 -19.77 21.25 -11.76
N PRO A 245 -20.70 21.69 -12.63
CA PRO A 245 -20.72 21.24 -14.00
C PRO A 245 -19.44 21.64 -14.73
N MET A 246 -19.08 20.85 -15.73
CA MET A 246 -17.99 21.16 -16.66
C MET A 246 -18.40 20.69 -18.06
N ASP A 247 -18.20 21.52 -19.08
CA ASP A 247 -18.44 21.17 -20.47
C ASP A 247 -17.16 20.75 -21.22
N THR A 248 -17.34 20.37 -22.49
CA THR A 248 -16.25 19.85 -23.33
C THR A 248 -15.19 20.92 -23.66
N ASP A 249 -15.59 22.19 -23.79
CA ASP A 249 -14.68 23.28 -24.10
C ASP A 249 -13.90 23.71 -22.85
N GLU A 250 -14.56 23.72 -21.70
CA GLU A 250 -13.94 23.94 -20.39
C GLU A 250 -12.87 22.88 -20.10
N VAL A 251 -13.16 21.58 -20.29
CA VAL A 251 -12.17 20.52 -20.03
C VAL A 251 -11.00 20.57 -21.02
N ARG A 252 -11.24 20.99 -22.27
CA ARG A 252 -10.19 21.19 -23.28
C ARG A 252 -9.24 22.33 -22.89
N SER A 253 -9.81 23.45 -22.45
CA SER A 253 -9.05 24.60 -21.95
C SER A 253 -8.26 24.23 -20.69
N PHE A 254 -8.91 23.56 -19.73
CA PHE A 254 -8.29 23.04 -18.52
C PHE A 254 -7.11 22.11 -18.81
N ALA A 255 -7.28 21.09 -19.67
CA ALA A 255 -6.22 20.14 -19.98
C ALA A 255 -5.03 20.80 -20.68
N SER A 256 -5.28 21.80 -21.51
CA SER A 256 -4.24 22.57 -22.20
C SER A 256 -3.44 23.43 -21.22
N THR A 257 -4.12 24.07 -20.27
CA THR A 257 -3.51 24.85 -19.18
C THR A 257 -2.70 23.96 -18.25
N LEU A 258 -3.28 22.85 -17.78
CA LEU A 258 -2.63 21.89 -16.87
C LEU A 258 -1.32 21.35 -17.43
N LEU A 259 -1.27 21.10 -18.75
CA LEU A 259 -0.08 20.57 -19.42
C LEU A 259 0.79 21.64 -20.06
N GLU A 260 0.49 22.92 -19.81
CA GLU A 260 1.25 24.07 -20.28
C GLU A 260 1.48 24.03 -21.81
N VAL A 261 0.45 23.69 -22.59
CA VAL A 261 0.57 23.49 -24.04
C VAL A 261 1.12 24.74 -24.73
N GLU A 262 0.61 25.92 -24.37
CA GLU A 262 0.99 27.21 -24.96
C GLU A 262 2.36 27.73 -24.46
N ALA A 263 2.86 27.21 -23.34
CA ALA A 263 4.18 27.58 -22.81
C ALA A 263 5.29 26.63 -23.31
N ALA A 264 5.05 25.86 -24.36
CA ALA A 264 6.04 24.95 -24.90
C ALA A 264 7.17 25.70 -25.62
N SER A 265 8.42 25.42 -25.22
CA SER A 265 9.61 26.05 -25.80
C SER A 265 9.94 25.58 -27.23
N THR A 266 9.37 24.45 -27.68
CA THR A 266 9.57 23.91 -29.03
C THR A 266 8.27 23.35 -29.60
N ALA A 267 8.17 23.32 -30.94
CA ALA A 267 7.02 22.73 -31.63
C ALA A 267 6.81 21.24 -31.29
N ALA A 268 7.89 20.48 -31.10
CA ALA A 268 7.82 19.07 -30.71
C ALA A 268 7.27 18.91 -29.29
N THR A 269 7.73 19.73 -28.34
CA THR A 269 7.21 19.74 -26.97
C THR A 269 5.74 20.15 -26.93
N GLY A 270 5.35 21.17 -27.71
CA GLY A 270 3.97 21.63 -27.80
C GLY A 270 3.04 20.56 -28.37
N ARG A 271 3.47 19.87 -29.44
CA ARG A 271 2.75 18.73 -30.00
C ARG A 271 2.55 17.62 -28.97
N HIS A 272 3.60 17.21 -28.25
CA HIS A 272 3.49 16.15 -27.24
C HIS A 272 2.58 16.53 -26.06
N ARG A 273 2.61 17.80 -25.62
CA ARG A 273 1.70 18.29 -24.57
C ARG A 273 0.24 18.30 -25.06
N ARG A 274 0.01 18.70 -26.31
CA ARG A 274 -1.32 18.68 -26.94
C ARG A 274 -1.89 17.27 -27.08
N GLU A 275 -1.09 16.31 -27.56
CA GLU A 275 -1.47 14.90 -27.65
C GLU A 275 -1.89 14.33 -26.28
N ARG A 276 -1.21 14.73 -25.21
CA ARG A 276 -1.58 14.35 -23.83
C ARG A 276 -2.88 15.02 -23.38
N ALA A 277 -3.06 16.30 -23.67
CA ALA A 277 -4.30 17.03 -23.34
C ALA A 277 -5.51 16.41 -24.05
N GLU A 278 -5.38 16.10 -25.34
CA GLU A 278 -6.40 15.40 -26.13
C GLU A 278 -6.71 14.01 -25.56
N GLY A 279 -5.68 13.29 -25.08
CA GLY A 279 -5.85 12.03 -24.37
C GLY A 279 -6.73 12.14 -23.12
N ILE A 280 -6.54 13.19 -22.31
CA ILE A 280 -7.37 13.47 -21.12
C ILE A 280 -8.81 13.78 -21.54
N VAL A 281 -9.01 14.64 -22.54
CA VAL A 281 -10.35 15.01 -23.05
C VAL A 281 -11.08 13.78 -23.62
N LYS A 282 -10.35 12.88 -24.29
CA LYS A 282 -10.91 11.61 -24.78
C LYS A 282 -11.41 10.73 -23.64
N LEU A 283 -10.65 10.58 -22.56
CA LEU A 283 -11.10 9.80 -21.40
C LEU A 283 -12.30 10.44 -20.72
N TRP A 284 -12.30 11.77 -20.59
CA TRP A 284 -13.42 12.51 -20.02
C TRP A 284 -14.73 12.31 -20.81
N THR A 285 -14.65 12.26 -22.14
CA THR A 285 -15.82 12.11 -23.01
C THR A 285 -16.31 10.67 -23.17
N SER A 286 -15.43 9.67 -23.06
CA SER A 286 -15.74 8.31 -23.52
C SER A 286 -15.32 7.17 -22.60
N SER A 287 -14.63 7.45 -21.48
CA SER A 287 -14.20 6.38 -20.58
C SER A 287 -15.38 5.81 -19.77
N PRO A 288 -15.57 4.48 -19.72
CA PRO A 288 -16.61 3.85 -18.91
C PRO A 288 -16.51 4.16 -17.41
N THR A 289 -15.31 4.41 -16.91
CA THR A 289 -15.03 4.80 -15.51
C THR A 289 -15.50 6.22 -15.20
N ILE A 290 -15.62 7.09 -16.22
CA ILE A 290 -16.00 8.49 -16.09
C ILE A 290 -17.48 8.71 -16.39
N ALA A 291 -18.09 7.87 -17.24
CA ALA A 291 -19.48 7.98 -17.66
C ALA A 291 -20.47 8.20 -16.49
N PRO A 292 -20.36 7.51 -15.33
CA PRO A 292 -21.25 7.75 -14.18
C PRO A 292 -21.21 9.19 -13.64
N ILE A 293 -20.04 9.81 -13.67
CA ILE A 293 -19.78 11.13 -13.08
C ILE A 293 -19.63 12.24 -14.14
N ALA A 294 -20.01 11.94 -15.39
CA ALA A 294 -19.77 12.79 -16.56
C ALA A 294 -20.32 14.22 -16.41
N GLY A 295 -19.70 15.16 -17.12
CA GLY A 295 -20.13 16.56 -17.11
C GLY A 295 -19.88 17.29 -15.79
N THR A 296 -18.97 16.79 -14.96
CA THR A 296 -18.57 17.42 -13.68
C THR A 296 -17.07 17.70 -13.68
N ARG A 297 -16.62 18.60 -12.81
CA ARG A 297 -15.17 18.80 -12.60
C ARG A 297 -14.51 17.60 -11.92
N TRP A 298 -15.27 16.82 -11.15
CA TRP A 298 -14.79 15.55 -10.62
C TRP A 298 -14.48 14.54 -11.73
N ALA A 299 -15.29 14.48 -12.80
CA ALA A 299 -14.96 13.69 -13.99
C ALA A 299 -13.66 14.16 -14.66
N ALA A 300 -13.42 15.48 -14.74
CA ALA A 300 -12.17 16.01 -15.30
C ALA A 300 -10.95 15.59 -14.48
N TYR A 301 -11.05 15.64 -13.14
CA TYR A 301 -10.00 15.15 -12.26
C TYR A 301 -9.73 13.66 -12.48
N ASN A 302 -10.77 12.82 -12.50
CA ASN A 302 -10.61 11.38 -12.69
C ASN A 302 -10.01 11.04 -14.06
N ALA A 303 -10.39 11.75 -15.12
CA ALA A 303 -9.79 11.58 -16.46
C ALA A 303 -8.28 11.89 -16.47
N VAL A 304 -7.84 12.91 -15.72
CA VAL A 304 -6.40 13.19 -15.53
C VAL A 304 -5.74 12.02 -14.80
N THR A 305 -6.32 11.54 -13.69
CA THR A 305 -5.73 10.44 -12.93
C THR A 305 -5.59 9.18 -13.78
N GLU A 306 -6.64 8.80 -14.50
CA GLU A 306 -6.66 7.64 -15.39
C GLU A 306 -5.62 7.76 -16.51
N TYR A 307 -5.51 8.94 -17.13
CA TYR A 307 -4.51 9.17 -18.17
C TYR A 307 -3.09 8.91 -17.67
N PHE A 308 -2.72 9.50 -16.52
CA PHE A 308 -1.37 9.39 -15.98
C PHE A 308 -1.03 8.00 -15.43
N ASP A 309 -2.04 7.31 -14.91
CA ASP A 309 -1.87 5.99 -14.29
C ASP A 309 -1.91 4.87 -15.32
N HIS A 310 -2.73 4.98 -16.37
CA HIS A 310 -2.98 3.88 -17.30
C HIS A 310 -2.53 4.14 -18.73
N HIS A 311 -2.55 5.39 -19.20
CA HIS A 311 -2.33 5.70 -20.62
C HIS A 311 -0.95 6.28 -20.93
N VAL A 312 -0.28 6.94 -19.97
CA VAL A 312 1.06 7.49 -20.23
C VAL A 312 2.04 6.36 -20.60
N PRO A 313 2.72 6.46 -21.75
CA PRO A 313 3.67 5.45 -22.21
C PRO A 313 4.77 5.19 -21.17
N VAL A 314 5.23 3.94 -21.11
CA VAL A 314 6.40 3.55 -20.33
C VAL A 314 7.54 3.27 -21.30
N ARG A 315 8.64 4.01 -21.16
CA ARG A 315 9.86 3.75 -21.95
C ARG A 315 10.51 2.44 -21.50
N GLY A 316 10.87 1.59 -22.45
CA GLY A 316 11.66 0.37 -22.20
C GLY A 316 10.88 -0.84 -21.69
N ALA A 317 9.54 -0.76 -21.58
CA ALA A 317 8.73 -1.93 -21.25
C ALA A 317 8.73 -2.93 -22.42
N ARG A 318 9.09 -4.19 -22.16
CA ARG A 318 9.16 -5.26 -23.17
C ARG A 318 7.84 -5.99 -23.34
N THR A 319 7.00 -5.99 -22.31
CA THR A 319 5.67 -6.59 -22.31
C THR A 319 4.62 -5.64 -21.74
N ALA A 320 3.34 -5.93 -22.00
CA ALA A 320 2.22 -5.20 -21.38
C ALA A 320 2.25 -5.30 -19.84
N GLY A 321 2.70 -6.43 -19.29
CA GLY A 321 2.91 -6.63 -17.86
C GLY A 321 4.00 -5.71 -17.30
N ASP A 322 5.13 -5.59 -17.99
CA ASP A 322 6.22 -4.68 -17.58
C ASP A 322 5.78 -3.22 -17.63
N ALA A 323 5.01 -2.85 -18.65
CA ALA A 323 4.45 -1.52 -18.75
C ALA A 323 3.51 -1.25 -17.57
N SER A 324 2.60 -2.17 -17.25
CA SER A 324 1.70 -2.04 -16.09
C SER A 324 2.46 -1.89 -14.77
N ALA A 325 3.48 -2.73 -14.53
CA ALA A 325 4.31 -2.68 -13.34
C ALA A 325 5.08 -1.36 -13.22
N ALA A 326 5.64 -0.86 -14.31
CA ALA A 326 6.34 0.42 -14.34
C ALA A 326 5.40 1.62 -14.19
N ARG A 327 4.17 1.56 -14.74
CA ARG A 327 3.14 2.58 -14.49
C ARG A 327 2.72 2.60 -13.03
N ALA A 328 2.53 1.43 -12.43
CA ALA A 328 2.27 1.31 -11.00
C ALA A 328 3.41 1.96 -10.20
N LEU A 329 4.67 1.62 -10.51
CA LEU A 329 5.86 2.18 -9.87
C LEU A 329 5.97 3.72 -10.02
N ARG A 330 5.62 4.26 -11.19
CA ARG A 330 5.60 5.71 -11.45
C ARG A 330 4.47 6.42 -10.69
N SER A 331 3.30 5.81 -10.65
CA SER A 331 2.17 6.30 -9.83
C SER A 331 2.56 6.32 -8.36
N ILE A 332 3.39 5.35 -7.94
CA ILE A 332 3.94 5.22 -6.60
C ILE A 332 4.94 6.36 -6.27
N THR A 333 5.85 6.70 -7.19
CA THR A 333 6.88 7.71 -6.92
C THR A 333 6.40 9.16 -7.10
N ALA A 334 5.41 9.40 -7.98
CA ALA A 334 4.93 10.74 -8.29
C ALA A 334 3.81 11.26 -7.37
N ALA A 335 3.03 10.37 -6.74
CA ALA A 335 1.85 10.75 -5.93
C ALA A 335 2.20 11.58 -4.67
N ALA A 336 3.41 11.45 -4.13
CA ALA A 336 3.84 12.13 -2.91
C ALA A 336 4.31 13.58 -3.10
N SER A 337 4.37 14.10 -4.34
CA SER A 337 4.82 15.47 -4.60
C SER A 337 3.65 16.46 -4.65
N PRO A 338 3.68 17.56 -3.86
CA PRO A 338 2.72 18.68 -4.00
C PRO A 338 2.74 19.32 -5.39
N GLN A 339 3.81 19.10 -6.16
CA GLN A 339 4.01 19.57 -7.53
C GLN A 339 3.59 18.53 -8.59
N SER A 340 3.06 17.36 -8.18
CA SER A 340 2.58 16.36 -9.15
C SER A 340 1.45 16.94 -10.02
N VAL A 341 1.39 16.50 -11.28
CA VAL A 341 0.36 16.95 -12.23
C VAL A 341 -1.06 16.70 -11.69
N LYS A 342 -1.27 15.60 -10.95
CA LYS A 342 -2.55 15.31 -10.30
C LYS A 342 -2.89 16.32 -9.19
N ALA A 343 -1.92 16.69 -8.35
CA ALA A 343 -2.13 17.71 -7.32
C ALA A 343 -2.40 19.09 -7.93
N GLN A 344 -1.73 19.43 -9.03
CA GLN A 344 -1.99 20.66 -9.79
C GLN A 344 -3.39 20.64 -10.43
N ALA A 345 -3.79 19.53 -11.04
CA ALA A 345 -5.12 19.34 -11.61
C ALA A 345 -6.22 19.57 -10.57
N PHE A 346 -6.09 18.95 -9.39
CA PHE A 346 -7.04 19.10 -8.31
C PHE A 346 -7.18 20.58 -7.88
N ARG A 347 -6.06 21.29 -7.71
CA ARG A 347 -6.07 22.73 -7.35
C ARG A 347 -6.70 23.61 -8.44
N LEU A 348 -6.33 23.40 -9.71
CA LEU A 348 -6.88 24.18 -10.82
C LEU A 348 -8.40 24.02 -10.94
N LEU A 349 -8.92 22.79 -10.77
CA LEU A 349 -10.35 22.52 -10.85
C LEU A 349 -11.16 23.17 -9.71
N GLN A 350 -10.54 23.45 -8.58
CA GLN A 350 -11.16 24.17 -7.47
C GLN A 350 -11.35 25.67 -7.74
N THR A 351 -10.53 26.25 -8.62
CA THR A 351 -10.47 27.71 -8.87
C THR A 351 -11.06 28.14 -10.20
N LEU A 352 -11.27 27.21 -11.14
CA LEU A 352 -12.08 27.46 -12.33
C LEU A 352 -13.51 27.86 -11.94
#